data_AF-A0A1F9I734-F1
#
_entry.id   AF-A0A1F9I734-F1
#
_cell.length_a   1.000
_cell.length_b   1.000
_cell.length_c   1.000
_cell.angle_alpha   90.00
_cell.angle_beta   90.00
_cell.angle_gamma   90.00
#
_symmetry.space_group_name_H-M   'P 1'
#
loop_
_entity.id
_entity.type
_entity.pdbx_description
1 polymer ?
#
loop_
_entity_poly.entity_id
_entity_poly.type
_entity_poly.pdbx_seq_one_letter_code
_entity_poly.pdbx_strand_id
1 'polypeptide(L)'
;MRKQTFNTQGGDRVAGFTLIELLIVVAIIAILAAIAIPQFMLYKERATKASMVGDARHIATQLMVLHGAGENTYTNAPTPIVGGTPESVTAADNSVIVFTATTGNTVTLTGLTATTYTITVSNPSVGPKTVVRAEDGVCTYGGLPC
;
A
#
# COMPACT_ATOMS: atom_id res chain seq x y z
N MET A 1 46.86 -65.37 -25.21
CA MET A 1 46.49 -64.55 -24.03
C MET A 1 47.20 -63.20 -24.11
N ARG A 2 46.53 -62.14 -24.58
CA ARG A 2 46.96 -60.75 -24.41
C ARG A 2 45.74 -59.95 -23.97
N LYS A 3 45.83 -59.40 -22.75
CA LYS A 3 44.92 -58.41 -22.18
C LYS A 3 44.96 -57.13 -23.02
N GLN A 4 43.91 -56.31 -22.88
CA GLN A 4 43.90 -54.84 -22.73
C GLN A 4 42.78 -54.20 -23.57
N THR A 5 41.96 -53.25 -23.12
CA THR A 5 41.56 -52.73 -21.81
C THR A 5 40.30 -51.89 -22.14
N PHE A 6 39.25 -51.93 -21.33
CA PHE A 6 38.08 -51.07 -21.53
C PHE A 6 38.48 -49.63 -21.18
N ASN A 7 38.66 -48.79 -22.20
CA ASN A 7 38.98 -47.37 -22.04
C ASN A 7 37.72 -46.63 -21.57
N THR A 8 37.72 -46.18 -20.32
CA THR A 8 36.60 -45.50 -19.68
C THR A 8 36.49 -44.05 -20.16
N GLN A 9 35.25 -43.60 -20.26
CA GLN A 9 34.79 -42.38 -20.90
C GLN A 9 35.36 -41.10 -20.26
N GLY A 10 35.66 -40.11 -21.09
CA GLY A 10 35.93 -38.74 -20.65
C GLY A 10 34.69 -38.15 -19.98
N GLY A 11 34.67 -38.19 -18.64
CA GLY A 11 33.72 -37.43 -17.85
C GLY A 11 34.13 -35.96 -17.87
N ASP A 12 33.26 -35.11 -18.40
CA ASP A 12 33.37 -33.66 -18.27
C ASP A 12 33.50 -33.33 -16.78
N ARG A 13 34.65 -32.76 -16.41
CA ARG A 13 34.91 -32.33 -15.03
C ARG A 13 33.92 -31.23 -14.71
N VAL A 14 32.93 -31.53 -13.88
CA VAL A 14 32.08 -30.50 -13.28
C VAL A 14 33.00 -29.60 -12.46
N ALA A 15 33.26 -28.39 -12.98
CA ALA A 15 33.99 -27.37 -12.25
C ALA A 15 33.17 -26.99 -11.01
N GLY A 16 33.66 -27.35 -9.83
CA GLY A 16 33.05 -26.99 -8.56
C GLY A 16 33.36 -25.53 -8.19
N PHE A 17 32.38 -24.84 -7.63
CA PHE A 17 32.55 -23.50 -7.05
C PHE A 17 33.54 -23.55 -5.87
N THR A 18 34.47 -22.62 -5.79
CA THR A 18 35.38 -22.55 -4.64
C THR A 18 34.70 -21.88 -3.44
N LEU A 19 35.06 -22.30 -2.22
CA LEU A 19 34.55 -21.67 -0.99
C LEU A 19 34.92 -20.19 -0.89
N ILE A 20 36.07 -19.80 -1.45
CA ILE A 20 36.53 -18.42 -1.46
C ILE A 20 35.72 -17.54 -2.42
N GLU A 21 35.32 -18.07 -3.58
CA GLU A 21 34.42 -17.35 -4.50
C GLU A 21 33.07 -17.08 -3.82
N LEU A 22 32.52 -18.07 -3.12
CA LEU A 22 31.25 -17.89 -2.41
C LEU A 22 31.39 -16.86 -1.27
N LEU A 23 32.51 -16.87 -0.54
CA LEU A 23 32.77 -15.94 0.55
C LEU A 23 32.83 -14.47 0.08
N ILE A 24 33.51 -14.20 -1.04
CA ILE A 24 33.60 -12.85 -1.59
C ILE A 24 32.22 -12.37 -2.07
N VAL A 25 31.42 -13.27 -2.68
CA VAL A 25 30.08 -12.92 -3.17
C VAL A 25 29.16 -12.50 -2.02
N VAL A 26 29.12 -13.26 -0.92
CA VAL A 26 28.29 -12.88 0.24
C VAL A 26 28.79 -11.61 0.93
N ALA A 27 30.11 -11.36 0.93
CA ALA A 27 30.67 -10.13 1.47
C ALA A 27 30.21 -8.90 0.67
N ILE A 28 30.21 -8.98 -0.66
CA ILE A 28 29.73 -7.88 -1.52
C ILE A 28 28.21 -7.66 -1.34
N ILE A 29 27.42 -8.74 -1.31
CA ILE A 29 25.97 -8.64 -1.08
C ILE A 29 25.66 -8.02 0.28
N ALA A 30 26.44 -8.33 1.32
CA ALA A 30 26.26 -7.75 2.65
C ALA A 30 26.47 -6.22 2.66
N ILE A 31 27.48 -5.73 1.94
CA ILE A 31 27.74 -4.28 1.81
C ILE A 31 26.59 -3.60 1.06
N LEU A 32 26.11 -4.18 -0.04
CA LEU A 32 24.99 -3.64 -0.80
C LEU A 32 23.69 -3.64 0.01
N ALA A 33 23.41 -4.71 0.74
CA ALA A 33 22.22 -4.85 1.57
C ALA A 33 22.21 -3.83 2.72
N ALA A 34 23.36 -3.55 3.34
CA ALA A 34 23.48 -2.58 4.43
C ALA A 34 22.99 -1.17 4.03
N ILE A 35 23.23 -0.76 2.78
CA ILE A 35 22.77 0.54 2.25
C ILE A 35 21.35 0.43 1.70
N ALA A 36 21.03 -0.67 1.02
CA ALA A 36 19.75 -0.84 0.34
C ALA A 36 18.57 -0.99 1.31
N ILE A 37 18.72 -1.73 2.42
CA ILE A 37 17.64 -1.99 3.38
C ILE A 37 17.04 -0.71 3.98
N PRO A 38 17.82 0.21 4.58
CA PRO A 38 17.23 1.42 5.18
C PRO A 38 16.58 2.32 4.13
N GLN A 39 17.17 2.43 2.94
CA GLN A 39 16.60 3.22 1.83
C GLN A 39 15.27 2.62 1.33
N PHE A 40 15.21 1.30 1.20
CA PHE A 40 13.99 0.60 0.79
C PHE A 40 12.86 0.79 1.80
N MET A 41 13.15 0.77 3.10
CA MET A 41 12.14 1.01 4.14
C MET A 41 11.54 2.42 4.04
N LEU A 42 12.37 3.44 3.84
CA LEU A 42 11.90 4.82 3.63
C LEU A 42 11.09 4.97 2.33
N TYR A 43 11.51 4.30 1.25
CA TYR A 43 10.79 4.33 -0.02
C TYR A 43 9.40 3.69 0.13
N LYS A 44 9.32 2.53 0.78
CA LYS A 44 8.07 1.85 1.09
C LYS A 44 7.14 2.73 1.91
N GLU A 45 7.67 3.40 2.94
CA GLU A 45 6.91 4.33 3.79
C GLU A 45 6.31 5.49 2.98
N ARG A 46 7.11 6.10 2.09
CA ARG A 46 6.64 7.18 1.19
C ARG A 46 5.59 6.69 0.21
N ALA A 47 5.76 5.50 -0.35
CA ALA A 47 4.77 4.89 -1.26
C ALA A 47 3.44 4.64 -0.54
N THR A 48 3.48 4.14 0.70
CA THR A 48 2.27 3.97 1.52
C THR A 48 1.59 5.31 1.78
N LYS A 49 2.34 6.35 2.19
CA LYS A 49 1.78 7.71 2.39
C LYS A 49 1.13 8.26 1.10
N ALA A 50 1.76 8.07 -0.05
CA ALA A 50 1.21 8.50 -1.33
C ALA A 50 -0.10 7.76 -1.68
N SER A 51 -0.15 6.45 -1.44
CA SER A 51 -1.38 5.66 -1.59
C SER A 51 -2.49 6.15 -0.66
N MET A 52 -2.19 6.45 0.60
CA MET A 52 -3.18 6.98 1.54
C MET A 52 -3.78 8.33 1.09
N VAL A 53 -2.96 9.21 0.51
CA VAL A 53 -3.44 10.49 -0.06
C VAL A 53 -4.31 10.25 -1.28
N GLY A 54 -3.90 9.31 -2.16
CA GLY A 54 -4.68 8.93 -3.33
C GLY A 54 -6.06 8.41 -2.96
N ASP A 55 -6.13 7.51 -1.97
CA ASP A 55 -7.38 6.96 -1.45
C ASP A 55 -8.28 8.08 -0.92
N ALA A 56 -7.74 8.96 -0.05
CA ALA A 56 -8.49 10.08 0.51
C ALA A 56 -9.08 11.00 -0.58
N ARG A 57 -8.29 11.34 -1.60
CA ARG A 57 -8.74 12.18 -2.72
C ARG A 57 -9.82 11.50 -3.55
N HIS A 58 -9.67 10.21 -3.85
CA HIS A 58 -10.66 9.44 -4.59
C HIS A 58 -12.02 9.46 -3.87
N ILE A 59 -12.01 9.33 -2.56
CA ILE A 59 -13.24 9.36 -1.75
C ILE A 59 -13.81 10.78 -1.72
N ALA A 60 -12.96 11.79 -1.52
CA ALA A 60 -13.41 13.18 -1.52
C ALA A 60 -14.10 13.57 -2.84
N THR A 61 -13.58 13.12 -3.99
CA THR A 61 -14.21 13.36 -5.29
C THR A 61 -15.52 12.59 -5.45
N GLN A 62 -15.58 11.34 -5.01
CA GLN A 62 -16.84 10.57 -5.02
C GLN A 62 -17.92 11.24 -4.16
N LEU A 63 -17.56 11.69 -2.96
CA LEU A 63 -18.47 12.41 -2.05
C LEU A 63 -18.94 13.75 -2.65
N MET A 64 -18.06 14.46 -3.35
CA MET A 64 -18.43 15.70 -4.04
C MET A 64 -19.44 15.44 -5.17
N VAL A 65 -19.26 14.38 -5.95
CA VAL A 65 -20.18 14.00 -7.03
C VAL A 65 -21.54 13.62 -6.48
N LEU A 66 -21.59 12.79 -5.43
CA LEU A 66 -22.85 12.40 -4.77
C LEU A 66 -23.61 13.60 -4.21
N HIS A 67 -22.89 14.50 -3.53
CA HIS A 67 -23.49 15.74 -3.03
C HIS A 67 -24.02 16.63 -4.16
N GLY A 68 -23.28 16.78 -5.26
CA GLY A 68 -23.72 17.54 -6.43
C GLY A 68 -24.97 16.96 -7.11
N ALA A 69 -25.25 15.67 -6.92
CA ALA A 69 -26.46 15.01 -7.41
C ALA A 69 -27.69 15.19 -6.48
N GLY A 70 -27.54 15.85 -5.33
CA GLY A 70 -28.62 16.05 -4.35
C GLY A 70 -28.92 14.81 -3.50
N GLU A 71 -28.06 13.80 -3.56
CA GLU A 71 -28.17 12.59 -2.75
C GLU A 71 -27.35 12.76 -1.46
N ASN A 72 -28.04 12.82 -0.30
CA ASN A 72 -27.39 12.76 1.02
C ASN A 72 -27.07 11.30 1.43
N THR A 73 -26.96 10.41 0.46
CA THR A 73 -26.76 8.97 0.66
C THR A 73 -25.28 8.67 0.54
N TYR A 74 -24.60 8.52 1.67
CA TYR A 74 -23.19 8.10 1.66
C TYR A 74 -23.11 6.58 1.65
N THR A 75 -22.53 6.03 0.58
CA THR A 75 -22.42 4.58 0.42
C THR A 75 -21.43 4.01 1.44
N ASN A 76 -21.92 3.29 2.45
CA ASN A 76 -21.09 2.31 3.16
C ASN A 76 -20.72 1.20 2.18
N ALA A 77 -19.45 0.97 1.94
CA ALA A 77 -19.03 -0.36 1.52
C ALA A 77 -19.17 -1.27 2.76
N PRO A 78 -20.04 -2.30 2.75
CA PRO A 78 -19.98 -3.29 3.80
C PRO A 78 -18.69 -4.08 3.59
N THR A 79 -17.79 -4.02 4.58
CA THR A 79 -16.58 -4.86 4.69
C THR A 79 -15.47 -4.51 3.67
N PRO A 80 -14.22 -5.01 3.84
CA PRO A 80 -13.04 -4.42 3.19
C PRO A 80 -12.99 -4.83 1.72
N ILE A 81 -13.64 -4.07 0.86
CA ILE A 81 -13.64 -4.33 -0.58
C ILE A 81 -12.33 -3.79 -1.18
N VAL A 82 -11.32 -4.66 -1.29
CA VAL A 82 -10.16 -4.43 -2.16
C VAL A 82 -10.62 -4.58 -3.60
N GLY A 83 -10.81 -3.46 -4.32
CA GLY A 83 -11.01 -3.47 -5.78
C GLY A 83 -12.42 -3.83 -6.29
N GLY A 84 -13.47 -3.60 -5.51
CA GLY A 84 -14.86 -3.79 -5.94
C GLY A 84 -15.64 -2.48 -6.02
N THR A 85 -16.72 -2.50 -6.80
CA THR A 85 -17.63 -1.36 -6.96
C THR A 85 -18.41 -1.12 -5.66
N PRO A 86 -18.58 0.14 -5.22
CA PRO A 86 -19.33 0.43 -4.01
C PRO A 86 -20.80 -0.01 -4.18
N GLU A 87 -21.27 -0.90 -3.30
CA GLU A 87 -22.71 -1.16 -3.13
C GLU A 87 -23.34 -0.05 -2.27
N SER A 88 -24.54 0.36 -2.65
CA SER A 88 -25.23 1.49 -2.05
C SER A 88 -25.68 1.15 -0.62
N VAL A 89 -25.19 1.91 0.35
CA VAL A 89 -25.76 1.91 1.71
C VAL A 89 -26.18 3.33 2.05
N THR A 90 -27.31 3.46 2.74
CA THR A 90 -27.83 4.74 3.20
C THR A 90 -27.22 5.06 4.56
N ALA A 91 -26.18 5.89 4.57
CA ALA A 91 -25.63 6.44 5.80
C ALA A 91 -26.56 7.52 6.36
N ALA A 92 -26.98 7.38 7.62
CA ALA A 92 -27.65 8.45 8.36
C ALA A 92 -26.65 9.55 8.76
N ASP A 93 -27.17 10.73 9.13
CA ASP A 93 -26.36 11.80 9.72
C ASP A 93 -25.51 11.26 10.89
N ASN A 94 -24.26 11.73 10.95
CA ASN A 94 -23.27 11.38 11.96
C ASN A 94 -22.91 9.88 12.03
N SER A 95 -23.16 9.13 10.96
CA SER A 95 -22.68 7.76 10.81
C SER A 95 -21.15 7.69 10.71
N VAL A 96 -20.58 6.51 10.97
CA VAL A 96 -19.17 6.20 10.76
C VAL A 96 -19.08 5.17 9.64
N ILE A 97 -18.35 5.48 8.57
CA ILE A 97 -18.20 4.59 7.42
C ILE A 97 -16.76 4.13 7.34
N VAL A 98 -16.52 2.83 7.27
CA VAL A 98 -15.16 2.27 7.20
C VAL A 98 -15.02 1.38 5.98
N PHE A 99 -13.96 1.60 5.19
CA PHE A 99 -13.66 0.79 4.02
C PHE A 99 -12.15 0.68 3.79
N THR A 100 -11.76 -0.35 3.05
CA THR A 100 -10.34 -0.65 2.78
C THR A 100 -10.08 -0.41 1.30
N ALA A 101 -9.72 0.84 0.96
CA ALA A 101 -9.53 1.27 -0.43
C ALA A 101 -8.32 0.59 -1.11
N THR A 102 -7.26 0.34 -0.32
CA THR A 102 -6.01 -0.28 -0.77
C THR A 102 -5.53 -1.27 0.29
N THR A 103 -4.83 -2.35 -0.10
CA THR A 103 -4.28 -3.34 0.84
C THR A 103 -3.48 -2.67 1.97
N GLY A 104 -3.98 -2.79 3.20
CA GLY A 104 -3.38 -2.22 4.40
C GLY A 104 -3.79 -0.78 4.73
N ASN A 105 -4.49 -0.06 3.85
CA ASN A 105 -5.07 1.24 4.13
C ASN A 105 -6.54 1.08 4.53
N THR A 106 -6.89 1.54 5.73
CA THR A 106 -8.26 1.66 6.18
C THR A 106 -8.67 3.11 6.11
N VAL A 107 -9.82 3.40 5.51
CA VAL A 107 -10.40 4.74 5.44
C VAL A 107 -11.65 4.79 6.29
N THR A 108 -11.81 5.86 7.05
CA THR A 108 -12.89 6.09 7.99
C THR A 108 -13.49 7.47 7.70
N LEU A 109 -14.76 7.51 7.34
CA LEU A 109 -15.55 8.74 7.27
C LEU A 109 -16.27 8.94 8.61
N THR A 110 -16.22 10.16 9.13
CA THR A 110 -16.88 10.55 10.39
C THR A 110 -17.46 11.95 10.27
N GLY A 111 -18.41 12.29 11.15
CA GLY A 111 -19.04 13.61 11.16
C GLY A 111 -19.75 13.93 9.85
N LEU A 112 -20.32 12.91 9.21
CA LEU A 112 -21.08 13.07 7.98
C LEU A 112 -22.35 13.86 8.28
N THR A 113 -22.42 15.07 7.75
CA THR A 113 -23.63 15.89 7.70
C THR A 113 -23.80 16.33 6.24
N ALA A 114 -24.95 16.95 5.93
CA ALA A 114 -25.22 17.47 4.59
C ALA A 114 -24.08 18.36 4.02
N THR A 115 -23.27 19.01 4.86
CA THR A 115 -22.22 19.96 4.45
C THR A 115 -20.82 19.61 4.96
N THR A 116 -20.69 18.76 6.00
CA THR A 116 -19.39 18.41 6.61
C THR A 116 -19.08 16.93 6.52
N TYR A 117 -17.80 16.61 6.34
CA TYR A 117 -17.30 15.26 6.59
C TYR A 117 -15.80 15.27 6.92
N THR A 118 -15.37 14.26 7.68
CA THR A 118 -13.95 14.02 7.95
C THR A 118 -13.53 12.66 7.39
N ILE A 119 -12.52 12.65 6.53
CA ILE A 119 -11.88 11.43 6.00
C ILE A 119 -10.63 11.15 6.83
N THR A 120 -10.50 9.97 7.42
CA THR A 120 -9.28 9.52 8.08
C THR A 120 -8.78 8.27 7.40
N VAL A 121 -7.56 8.29 6.87
CA VAL A 121 -6.90 7.11 6.29
C VAL A 121 -5.82 6.64 7.26
N SER A 122 -5.83 5.38 7.65
CA SER A 122 -4.81 4.78 8.51
C SER A 122 -4.17 3.58 7.85
N ASN A 123 -2.85 3.46 8.00
CA ASN A 123 -2.12 2.24 7.67
C ASN A 123 -1.20 1.87 8.84
N PRO A 124 -1.18 0.61 9.30
CA PRO A 124 -0.40 0.19 10.47
C PRO A 124 1.11 0.42 10.30
N SER A 125 1.61 0.56 9.08
CA SER A 125 3.02 0.79 8.76
C SER A 125 3.46 2.25 8.93
N VAL A 126 2.52 3.21 8.96
CA VAL A 126 2.79 4.66 8.94
C VAL A 126 1.94 5.49 9.88
N GLY A 127 0.92 4.88 10.51
CA GLY A 127 -0.03 5.57 11.39
C GLY A 127 -1.18 6.25 10.64
N PRO A 128 -2.10 6.90 11.37
CA PRO A 128 -3.24 7.59 10.80
C PRO A 128 -2.86 8.92 10.13
N LYS A 129 -3.57 9.25 9.06
CA LYS A 129 -3.57 10.53 8.35
C LYS A 129 -5.01 11.01 8.21
N THR A 130 -5.27 12.22 8.68
CA THR A 130 -6.61 12.83 8.62
C THR A 130 -6.64 13.87 7.51
N VAL A 131 -7.74 13.86 6.75
CA VAL A 131 -8.15 14.81 5.72
C VAL A 131 -9.55 15.31 6.08
N VAL A 132 -9.66 16.56 6.50
CA VAL A 132 -10.94 17.17 6.85
C VAL A 132 -11.51 17.86 5.62
N ARG A 133 -12.81 17.72 5.34
CA ARG A 133 -13.54 18.68 4.51
C ARG A 133 -14.66 19.26 5.36
N ALA A 134 -14.36 20.38 6.00
CA ALA A 134 -15.37 21.30 6.44
C ALA A 134 -15.82 22.14 5.25
N GLU A 135 -17.01 22.72 5.39
CA GLU A 135 -17.72 23.65 4.51
C GLU A 135 -16.83 24.80 3.98
N ASP A 136 -15.67 25.02 4.62
CA ASP A 136 -14.64 26.00 4.30
C ASP A 136 -13.69 25.57 3.16
N GLY A 137 -13.82 24.35 2.62
CA GLY A 137 -12.98 23.88 1.51
C GLY A 137 -11.51 23.64 1.87
N VAL A 138 -11.14 23.71 3.15
CA VAL A 138 -9.76 23.50 3.61
C VAL A 138 -9.53 22.00 3.80
N CYS A 139 -8.95 21.38 2.77
CA CYS A 139 -8.36 20.06 2.90
C CYS A 139 -7.07 20.18 3.71
N THR A 140 -6.89 19.38 4.76
CA THR A 140 -5.62 19.34 5.51
C THR A 140 -5.00 17.95 5.47
N TYR A 141 -3.74 17.80 5.07
CA TYR A 141 -2.96 16.57 5.17
C TYR A 141 -1.98 16.63 6.36
N GLY A 142 -2.29 15.93 7.45
CA GLY A 142 -1.41 15.89 8.64
C GLY A 142 -1.16 17.26 9.27
N GLY A 143 -2.15 18.17 9.21
CA GLY A 143 -2.08 19.53 9.73
C GLY A 143 -1.61 20.60 8.74
N LEU A 144 -1.23 20.22 7.52
CA LEU A 144 -0.88 21.15 6.43
C LEU A 144 -2.03 21.24 5.42
N PRO A 145 -2.29 22.39 4.77
CA PRO A 145 -3.25 22.43 3.68
C PRO A 145 -2.81 21.47 2.56
N CYS A 146 -3.77 20.68 2.09
CA CYS A 146 -3.69 19.98 0.82
C CYS A 146 -4.23 20.92 -0.28
#